data_AF-A0A6A6E8H8-F1
#
_entry.id   AF-A0A6A6E8H8-F1
#
_cell.length_a   1.000
_cell.length_b   1.000
_cell.length_c   1.000
_cell.angle_alpha   90.00
_cell.angle_beta   90.00
_cell.angle_gamma   90.00
#
_symmetry.space_group_name_H-M   'P 1'
#
loop_
_entity.id
_entity.type
_entity.pdbx_description
1 polymer ?
#
loop_
_entity_poly.entity_id
_entity_poly.type
_entity_poly.pdbx_seq_one_letter_code
_entity_poly.pdbx_strand_id
1 'polypeptide(L)'
;MSFKVYKHPAIAPLLQQALKQSLPYSINLVYRTQHSNRTPDAHILATFPLDELLPNCWAAAYFDRSMRPETELWVFASGEIPGHSPSPPQNNSSFCPTCKSAVHSILQYISTLPVPPLHPENQPSLEIAKEHKKQHPETGSSIRYPISQGSYLRHLLLPAVVTVGAVYHEIANICMGAGLVREEFPGLEAELNKFLFKVSDLPKTKELPEGLQWGEMRKKDIQIVQARTPIPRATRTLLSLKSVRVYEEKTDRPVAWAFLGLDGSLTTLHVEAEYRGQGIAKSVAAKLFREHAPGLVVDMEGNAWSHADVYVGNVQSEAVCRSLGGKPLWKIFWVRIDLATAEGLGGTE
;
A
#
# COMPACT_ATOMS: atom_id res chain seq x y z
N MET A 1 -22.08 -4.80 17.35
CA MET A 1 -21.39 -6.09 17.59
C MET A 1 -19.89 -5.85 17.51
N SER A 2 -19.10 -6.44 18.42
CA SER A 2 -17.64 -6.42 18.35
C SER A 2 -17.12 -7.80 17.95
N PHE A 3 -16.16 -7.84 17.03
CA PHE A 3 -15.48 -9.08 16.64
C PHE A 3 -14.30 -9.35 17.56
N LYS A 4 -14.08 -10.62 17.90
CA LYS A 4 -12.82 -11.05 18.48
C LYS A 4 -11.75 -11.09 17.39
N VAL A 5 -10.58 -10.53 17.67
CA VAL A 5 -9.44 -10.50 16.76
C VAL A 5 -8.43 -11.58 17.14
N TYR A 6 -7.94 -12.30 16.14
CA TYR A 6 -7.01 -13.42 16.26
C TYR A 6 -5.73 -13.11 15.51
N LYS A 7 -4.59 -13.53 16.08
CA LYS A 7 -3.31 -13.55 15.37
C LYS A 7 -3.24 -14.79 14.48
N HIS A 8 -2.84 -14.61 13.23
CA HIS A 8 -2.64 -15.69 12.26
C HIS A 8 -1.16 -15.79 11.88
N PRO A 9 -0.60 -17.00 11.70
CA PRO A 9 0.65 -17.15 10.98
C PRO A 9 0.46 -16.81 9.49
N ALA A 10 1.54 -16.40 8.80
CA ALA A 10 1.48 -16.10 7.36
C ALA A 10 0.96 -17.27 6.52
N ILE A 11 1.27 -18.50 6.93
CA ILE A 11 0.89 -19.73 6.23
C ILE A 11 -0.44 -20.32 6.72
N ALA A 12 -1.23 -19.58 7.50
CA ALA A 12 -2.53 -20.06 8.01
C ALA A 12 -3.45 -20.47 6.84
N PRO A 13 -3.84 -21.76 6.71
CA PRO A 13 -4.58 -22.23 5.54
C PRO A 13 -5.91 -21.49 5.33
N LEU A 14 -6.69 -21.30 6.40
CA LEU A 14 -7.99 -20.62 6.31
C LEU A 14 -7.86 -19.14 5.92
N LEU A 15 -6.87 -18.41 6.46
CA LEU A 15 -6.62 -17.03 6.06
C LEU A 15 -6.19 -16.93 4.59
N GLN A 16 -5.29 -17.80 4.15
CA GLN A 16 -4.84 -17.82 2.75
C GLN A 16 -5.98 -18.20 1.80
N GLN A 17 -6.83 -19.15 2.20
CA GLN A 17 -8.06 -19.46 1.47
C GLN A 17 -8.99 -18.25 1.39
N ALA A 18 -9.27 -17.59 2.51
CA ALA A 18 -10.16 -16.43 2.58
C ALA A 18 -9.66 -15.29 1.67
N LEU A 19 -8.38 -14.93 1.79
CA LEU A 19 -7.77 -13.91 0.95
C LEU A 19 -7.81 -14.32 -0.53
N LYS A 20 -7.48 -15.57 -0.87
CA LYS A 20 -7.50 -16.04 -2.27
C LYS A 20 -8.91 -16.06 -2.88
N GLN A 21 -9.92 -16.45 -2.11
CA GLN A 21 -11.34 -16.42 -2.54
C GLN A 21 -11.85 -14.99 -2.74
N SER A 22 -11.25 -14.00 -2.09
CA SER A 22 -11.57 -12.58 -2.24
C SER A 22 -10.74 -11.83 -3.30
N LEU A 23 -9.93 -12.54 -4.08
CA LEU A 23 -9.23 -11.92 -5.20
C LEU A 23 -10.21 -11.45 -6.29
N PRO A 24 -9.92 -10.33 -6.96
CA PRO A 24 -8.68 -9.55 -6.87
C PRO A 24 -8.68 -8.46 -5.77
N TYR A 25 -9.74 -8.33 -4.97
CA TYR A 25 -9.92 -7.23 -4.02
C TYR A 25 -8.95 -7.30 -2.82
N SER A 26 -8.59 -8.50 -2.40
CA SER A 26 -7.65 -8.76 -1.30
C SER A 26 -6.16 -8.71 -1.70
N ILE A 27 -5.83 -8.30 -2.94
CA ILE A 27 -4.51 -8.47 -3.56
C ILE A 27 -3.35 -7.95 -2.71
N ASN A 28 -3.50 -6.79 -2.07
CA ASN A 28 -2.46 -6.21 -1.22
C ASN A 28 -2.13 -7.14 -0.04
N LEU A 29 -3.13 -7.76 0.60
CA LEU A 29 -2.90 -8.65 1.74
C LEU A 29 -2.41 -10.03 1.33
N VAL A 30 -2.86 -10.60 0.20
CA VAL A 30 -2.30 -11.85 -0.32
C VAL A 30 -0.79 -11.70 -0.46
N TYR A 31 -0.36 -10.62 -1.11
CA TYR A 31 1.06 -10.36 -1.30
C TYR A 31 1.77 -10.03 0.02
N ARG A 32 1.25 -9.07 0.79
CA ARG A 32 1.93 -8.55 1.98
C ARG A 32 2.14 -9.60 3.06
N THR A 33 1.17 -10.50 3.24
CA THR A 33 1.25 -11.59 4.23
C THR A 33 2.27 -12.66 3.86
N GLN A 34 2.56 -12.83 2.57
CA GLN A 34 3.54 -13.80 2.06
C GLN A 34 4.94 -13.21 1.86
N HIS A 35 5.06 -11.89 1.78
CA HIS A 35 6.34 -11.22 1.56
C HIS A 35 7.32 -11.43 2.73
N SER A 36 8.58 -11.78 2.41
CA SER A 36 9.60 -12.11 3.41
C SER A 36 10.11 -10.90 4.21
N ASN A 37 10.02 -9.69 3.66
CA ASN A 37 10.36 -8.46 4.38
C ASN A 37 9.28 -8.16 5.44
N ARG A 38 9.50 -8.74 6.61
CA ARG A 38 8.65 -8.69 7.80
C ARG A 38 9.55 -8.63 9.03
N THR A 39 9.23 -7.78 9.98
CA THR A 39 9.96 -7.71 11.26
C THR A 39 9.39 -8.70 12.28
N PRO A 40 10.10 -8.98 13.39
CA PRO A 40 9.55 -9.73 14.51
C PRO A 40 8.30 -9.09 15.15
N ASP A 41 8.10 -7.78 14.95
CA ASP A 41 6.96 -7.01 15.49
C ASP A 41 5.76 -7.00 14.55
N ALA A 42 5.78 -7.80 13.48
CA ALA A 42 4.68 -7.88 12.55
C ALA A 42 3.55 -8.76 13.07
N HIS A 43 2.34 -8.31 12.81
CA HIS A 43 1.10 -8.95 13.18
C HIS A 43 0.25 -9.17 11.92
N ILE A 44 -0.18 -10.42 11.72
CA ILE A 44 -1.23 -10.74 10.76
C ILE A 44 -2.46 -11.06 11.59
N LEU A 45 -3.53 -10.31 11.35
CA LEU A 45 -4.72 -10.29 12.18
C LEU A 45 -5.93 -10.64 11.33
N ALA A 46 -6.89 -11.36 11.93
CA ALA A 46 -8.21 -11.57 11.33
C ALA A 46 -9.30 -11.62 12.41
N THR A 47 -10.53 -11.40 11.99
CA THR A 47 -11.73 -11.42 12.85
C THR A 47 -12.40 -12.79 12.97
N PHE A 48 -11.68 -13.84 12.54
CA PHE A 48 -12.06 -15.25 12.66
C PHE A 48 -10.86 -16.08 13.14
N PRO A 49 -11.08 -17.19 13.86
CA PRO A 49 -10.02 -18.06 14.36
C PRO A 49 -9.44 -18.97 13.26
N LEU A 50 -8.38 -19.74 13.56
CA LEU A 50 -7.65 -20.53 12.56
C LEU A 50 -8.42 -21.75 12.04
N ASP A 51 -9.25 -22.38 12.88
CA ASP A 51 -9.81 -23.72 12.66
C ASP A 51 -11.35 -23.73 12.62
N GLU A 52 -11.98 -22.63 12.20
CA GLU A 52 -13.44 -22.52 12.04
C GLU A 52 -13.84 -22.27 10.58
N LEU A 53 -15.16 -22.27 10.32
CA LEU A 53 -15.69 -21.89 9.01
C LEU A 53 -15.48 -20.39 8.77
N LEU A 54 -15.11 -20.03 7.54
CA LEU A 54 -14.97 -18.65 7.12
C LEU A 54 -16.34 -17.94 7.23
N PRO A 55 -16.50 -16.92 8.09
CA PRO A 55 -17.73 -16.15 8.15
C PRO A 55 -17.95 -15.35 6.86
N ASN A 56 -19.20 -15.00 6.56
CA ASN A 56 -19.51 -14.15 5.41
C ASN A 56 -18.89 -12.75 5.57
N CYS A 57 -19.01 -12.15 6.75
CA CYS A 57 -18.46 -10.84 7.07
C CYS A 57 -17.18 -10.97 7.90
N TRP A 58 -16.07 -10.46 7.38
CA TRP A 58 -14.79 -10.47 8.08
C TRP A 58 -13.88 -9.34 7.62
N ALA A 59 -12.88 -9.06 8.44
CA ALA A 59 -11.74 -8.22 8.15
C ALA A 59 -10.44 -8.93 8.55
N ALA A 60 -9.37 -8.62 7.81
CA ALA A 60 -8.01 -9.01 8.09
C ALA A 60 -7.06 -7.82 7.91
N ALA A 61 -5.90 -7.88 8.55
CA ALA A 61 -4.88 -6.86 8.43
C ALA A 61 -3.48 -7.45 8.51
N TYR A 62 -2.55 -6.78 7.83
CA TYR A 62 -1.13 -6.89 8.09
C TYR A 62 -0.69 -5.59 8.76
N PHE A 63 -0.05 -5.70 9.93
CA PHE A 63 0.45 -4.56 10.70
C PHE A 63 1.91 -4.77 11.11
N ASP A 64 2.79 -3.84 10.81
CA ASP A 64 4.21 -3.89 11.20
C ASP A 64 4.73 -2.49 11.52
N ARG A 65 4.54 -2.08 12.78
CA ARG A 65 4.92 -0.74 13.28
C ARG A 65 6.43 -0.46 13.18
N SER A 66 7.26 -1.50 13.14
CA SER A 66 8.72 -1.38 13.01
C SER A 66 9.17 -0.97 11.60
N MET A 67 8.29 -1.00 10.61
CA MET A 67 8.60 -0.62 9.23
C MET A 67 8.47 0.88 8.94
N ARG A 68 7.98 1.68 9.90
CA ARG A 68 7.88 3.14 9.73
C ARG A 68 9.24 3.79 9.39
N PRO A 69 9.28 4.79 8.49
CA PRO A 69 8.14 5.59 8.00
C PRO A 69 7.40 5.02 6.77
N GLU A 70 7.70 3.79 6.33
CA GLU A 70 6.94 3.15 5.25
C GLU A 70 5.48 2.88 5.66
N THR A 71 4.71 2.28 4.76
CA THR A 71 3.37 1.80 5.11
C THR A 71 3.44 0.73 6.18
N GLU A 72 2.59 0.86 7.19
CA GLU A 72 2.64 0.06 8.41
C GLU A 72 1.44 -0.85 8.51
N LEU A 73 0.30 -0.40 8.00
CA LEU A 73 -0.98 -1.10 8.05
C LEU A 73 -1.58 -1.25 6.66
N TRP A 74 -1.96 -2.49 6.33
CA TRP A 74 -2.86 -2.83 5.23
C TRP A 74 -4.07 -3.53 5.84
N VAL A 75 -5.27 -3.14 5.43
CA VAL A 75 -6.53 -3.70 5.89
C VAL A 75 -7.33 -4.17 4.68
N PHE A 76 -8.00 -5.30 4.83
CA PHE A 76 -9.02 -5.78 3.91
C PHE A 76 -10.26 -6.19 4.70
N ALA A 77 -11.44 -5.92 4.17
CA ALA A 77 -12.69 -6.51 4.65
C ALA A 77 -13.54 -7.05 3.50
N SER A 78 -14.29 -8.12 3.76
CA SER A 78 -15.19 -8.73 2.76
C SER A 78 -16.22 -7.74 2.19
N GLY A 79 -16.55 -6.68 2.94
CA GLY A 79 -17.40 -5.57 2.51
C GLY A 79 -16.85 -4.75 1.34
N GLU A 80 -15.56 -4.89 0.99
CA GLU A 80 -14.97 -4.29 -0.20
C GLU A 80 -15.36 -5.02 -1.50
N ILE A 81 -15.85 -6.26 -1.40
CA ILE A 81 -16.23 -7.07 -2.55
C ILE A 81 -17.55 -6.54 -3.12
N PRO A 82 -17.63 -6.20 -4.42
CA PRO A 82 -18.87 -5.79 -5.05
C PRO A 82 -19.99 -6.82 -4.86
N GLY A 83 -21.17 -6.35 -4.47
CA GLY A 83 -22.32 -7.21 -4.21
C GLY A 83 -22.32 -7.90 -2.84
N HIS A 84 -21.34 -7.63 -1.95
CA HIS A 84 -21.31 -8.22 -0.61
C HIS A 84 -22.50 -7.80 0.26
N SER A 85 -22.95 -6.54 0.17
CA SER A 85 -24.12 -6.04 0.89
C SER A 85 -25.39 -6.23 0.03
N PRO A 86 -26.43 -6.92 0.53
CA PRO A 86 -27.60 -7.28 -0.26
C PRO A 86 -28.59 -6.13 -0.55
N SER A 87 -28.38 -4.93 -0.01
CA SER A 87 -29.31 -3.80 -0.15
C SER A 87 -28.57 -2.50 -0.46
N PRO A 88 -28.99 -1.70 -1.45
CA PRO A 88 -28.53 -0.32 -1.59
C PRO A 88 -29.10 0.48 -0.41
N PRO A 89 -28.28 1.03 0.51
CA PRO A 89 -28.80 1.86 1.57
C PRO A 89 -29.33 3.17 0.98
N GLN A 90 -30.47 3.64 1.48
CA GLN A 90 -31.04 4.96 1.18
C GLN A 90 -30.15 6.12 1.69
N ASN A 91 -29.07 5.79 2.42
CA ASN A 91 -28.06 6.72 2.92
C ASN A 91 -26.71 6.42 2.24
N ASN A 92 -26.04 7.46 1.75
CA ASN A 92 -24.89 7.50 0.84
C ASN A 92 -23.62 6.65 1.13
N SER A 93 -23.60 5.69 2.08
CA SER A 93 -22.49 4.72 2.23
C SER A 93 -23.00 3.30 2.07
N SER A 94 -22.46 2.61 1.06
CA SER A 94 -22.88 1.27 0.61
C SER A 94 -22.24 0.11 1.40
N PHE A 95 -21.37 0.42 2.35
CA PHE A 95 -20.55 -0.57 3.04
C PHE A 95 -21.33 -1.39 4.06
N CYS A 96 -21.11 -2.71 4.06
CA CYS A 96 -21.79 -3.64 4.97
C CYS A 96 -21.56 -3.27 6.46
N PRO A 97 -22.61 -3.03 7.27
CA PRO A 97 -22.46 -2.64 8.68
C PRO A 97 -21.70 -3.66 9.52
N THR A 98 -21.89 -4.96 9.27
CA THR A 98 -21.16 -6.02 9.95
C THR A 98 -19.67 -6.00 9.60
N CYS A 99 -19.32 -5.73 8.33
CA CYS A 99 -17.92 -5.57 7.92
C CYS A 99 -17.30 -4.30 8.53
N LYS A 100 -18.07 -3.21 8.67
CA LYS A 100 -17.61 -2.01 9.37
C LYS A 100 -17.24 -2.34 10.82
N SER A 101 -18.07 -3.11 11.52
CA SER A 101 -17.75 -3.60 12.87
C SER A 101 -16.48 -4.45 12.90
N ALA A 102 -16.26 -5.32 11.91
CA ALA A 102 -15.04 -6.11 11.81
C ALA A 102 -13.78 -5.23 11.64
N VAL A 103 -13.85 -4.19 10.80
CA VAL A 103 -12.77 -3.20 10.62
C VAL A 103 -12.48 -2.47 11.93
N HIS A 104 -13.51 -1.97 12.61
CA HIS A 104 -13.35 -1.29 13.91
C HIS A 104 -12.65 -2.20 14.94
N SER A 105 -13.06 -3.47 15.06
CA SER A 105 -12.44 -4.41 15.99
C SER A 105 -10.96 -4.65 15.67
N ILE A 106 -10.57 -4.70 14.39
CA ILE A 106 -9.15 -4.77 13.99
C ILE A 106 -8.39 -3.52 14.45
N LEU A 107 -8.91 -2.32 14.18
CA LEU A 107 -8.24 -1.07 14.56
C LEU A 107 -8.11 -0.91 16.08
N GLN A 108 -9.16 -1.27 16.82
CA GLN A 108 -9.15 -1.29 18.28
C GLN A 108 -8.16 -2.32 18.83
N TYR A 109 -8.07 -3.50 18.23
CA TYR A 109 -7.05 -4.48 18.65
C TYR A 109 -5.63 -3.94 18.41
N ILE A 110 -5.39 -3.33 17.24
CA ILE A 110 -4.08 -2.77 16.89
C ILE A 110 -3.67 -1.64 17.85
N SER A 111 -4.60 -0.81 18.33
CA SER A 111 -4.28 0.27 19.28
C SER A 111 -3.72 -0.24 20.61
N THR A 112 -4.01 -1.49 20.98
CA THR A 112 -3.48 -2.14 22.20
C THR A 112 -2.08 -2.73 22.04
N LEU A 113 -1.55 -2.78 20.81
CA LEU A 113 -0.24 -3.38 20.54
C LEU A 113 0.91 -2.42 20.92
N PRO A 114 2.06 -2.95 21.35
CA PRO A 114 3.20 -2.12 21.72
C PRO A 114 3.75 -1.36 20.51
N VAL A 115 4.37 -0.21 20.78
CA VAL A 115 5.10 0.57 19.76
C VAL A 115 6.57 0.17 19.81
N PRO A 116 7.08 -0.66 18.89
CA PRO A 116 8.49 -1.02 18.82
C PRO A 116 9.36 0.20 18.48
N PRO A 117 10.67 0.20 18.81
CA PRO A 117 11.57 1.31 18.50
C PRO A 117 11.69 1.56 17.00
N LEU A 118 12.06 2.79 16.62
CA LEU A 118 12.34 3.11 15.22
C LEU A 118 13.62 2.39 14.81
N HIS A 119 13.64 1.80 13.61
CA HIS A 119 14.86 1.19 13.09
C HIS A 119 15.99 2.23 13.00
N PRO A 120 17.23 1.93 13.45
CA PRO A 120 18.31 2.91 13.51
C PRO A 120 18.63 3.61 12.17
N GLU A 121 18.52 2.90 11.04
CA GLU A 121 18.72 3.48 9.70
C GLU A 121 17.72 4.59 9.35
N ASN A 122 16.57 4.65 10.03
CA ASN A 122 15.54 5.68 9.83
C ASN A 122 15.72 6.88 10.77
N GLN A 123 16.81 6.95 11.55
CA GLN A 123 17.12 8.11 12.38
C GLN A 123 17.16 9.44 11.58
N PRO A 124 17.74 9.50 10.36
CA PRO A 124 17.69 10.72 9.55
C PRO A 124 16.27 11.18 9.23
N SER A 125 15.34 10.24 9.03
CA SER A 125 13.92 10.57 8.81
C SER A 125 13.28 11.22 10.04
N LEU A 126 13.68 10.82 11.24
CA LEU A 126 13.21 11.45 12.48
C LEU A 126 13.74 12.88 12.63
N GLU A 127 14.97 13.15 12.23
CA GLU A 127 15.52 14.52 12.25
C GLU A 127 14.80 15.43 11.25
N ILE A 128 14.49 14.94 10.04
CA ILE A 128 13.66 15.68 9.07
C ILE A 128 12.27 15.98 9.64
N ALA A 129 11.65 15.01 10.33
CA ALA A 129 10.36 15.20 10.99
C ALA A 129 10.41 16.30 12.07
N LYS A 130 11.46 16.32 12.90
CA LYS A 130 11.68 17.35 13.94
C LYS A 130 11.87 18.74 13.33
N GLU A 131 12.67 18.85 12.28
CA GLU A 131 12.88 20.13 11.59
C GLU A 131 11.59 20.65 10.96
N HIS A 132 10.82 19.77 10.30
CA HIS A 132 9.51 20.16 9.78
C HIS A 132 8.54 20.63 10.88
N LYS A 133 8.56 20.00 12.07
CA LYS A 133 7.78 20.48 13.23
C LYS A 133 8.19 21.88 13.65
N LYS A 134 9.48 22.21 13.64
CA LYS A 134 10.00 23.54 13.97
C LYS A 134 9.54 24.59 12.94
N GLN A 135 9.55 24.25 11.65
CA GLN A 135 9.14 25.14 10.57
C GLN A 135 7.62 25.36 10.50
N HIS A 136 6.84 24.36 10.89
CA HIS A 136 5.38 24.38 10.88
C HIS A 136 4.83 24.02 12.26
N PRO A 137 4.93 24.88 13.29
CA PRO A 137 4.62 24.52 14.67
C PRO A 137 3.13 24.22 14.92
N GLU A 138 2.25 24.76 14.09
CA GLU A 138 0.80 24.61 14.19
C GLU A 138 0.32 23.17 13.94
N THR A 139 -0.72 22.76 14.64
CA THR A 139 -1.36 21.43 14.56
C THR A 139 -2.86 21.58 14.76
N GLY A 140 -3.66 20.63 14.24
CA GLY A 140 -5.11 20.60 14.46
C GLY A 140 -5.87 20.30 13.17
N SER A 141 -7.18 20.07 13.30
CA SER A 141 -8.05 19.66 12.19
C SER A 141 -8.18 20.71 11.07
N SER A 142 -7.94 22.00 11.36
CA SER A 142 -7.96 23.08 10.36
C SER A 142 -6.62 23.28 9.63
N ILE A 143 -5.56 22.59 10.05
CA ILE A 143 -4.22 22.74 9.49
C ILE A 143 -4.02 21.70 8.38
N ARG A 144 -3.30 22.09 7.33
CA ARG A 144 -2.80 21.19 6.27
C ARG A 144 -1.34 21.51 6.03
N TYR A 145 -0.46 20.52 6.17
CA TYR A 145 0.96 20.73 5.91
C TYR A 145 1.23 20.77 4.40
N PRO A 146 2.06 21.72 3.92
CA PRO A 146 2.54 21.69 2.54
C PRO A 146 3.21 20.35 2.22
N ILE A 147 3.03 19.87 0.98
CA ILE A 147 3.63 18.61 0.53
C ILE A 147 5.16 18.77 0.51
N SER A 148 5.83 17.97 1.33
CA SER A 148 7.29 17.91 1.43
C SER A 148 7.69 16.55 2.03
N GLN A 149 8.97 16.19 1.95
CA GLN A 149 9.46 15.00 2.66
C GLN A 149 9.16 15.10 4.17
N GLY A 150 9.29 16.30 4.75
CA GLY A 150 9.01 16.54 6.16
C GLY A 150 7.57 16.28 6.56
N SER A 151 6.59 16.69 5.74
CA SER A 151 5.18 16.47 6.08
C SER A 151 4.78 14.99 6.03
N TYR A 152 5.37 14.20 5.12
CA TYR A 152 5.21 12.74 5.12
C TYR A 152 5.84 12.04 6.34
N LEU A 153 6.97 12.55 6.84
CA LEU A 153 7.71 11.97 7.96
C LEU A 153 7.25 12.44 9.34
N ARG A 154 6.54 13.57 9.42
CA ARG A 154 6.18 14.20 10.71
C ARG A 154 5.37 13.29 11.63
N HIS A 155 4.62 12.34 11.09
CA HIS A 155 3.88 11.34 11.89
C HIS A 155 4.80 10.47 12.78
N LEU A 156 6.10 10.36 12.46
CA LEU A 156 7.08 9.66 13.30
C LEU A 156 7.21 10.24 14.72
N LEU A 157 6.82 11.51 14.91
CA LEU A 157 6.82 12.17 16.22
C LEU A 157 5.61 11.79 17.08
N LEU A 158 4.67 11.02 16.54
CA LEU A 158 3.39 10.68 17.16
C LEU A 158 3.27 9.14 17.27
N PRO A 159 3.59 8.55 18.44
CA PRO A 159 3.65 7.10 18.60
C PRO A 159 2.36 6.34 18.27
N ALA A 160 1.19 6.98 18.41
CA ALA A 160 -0.11 6.39 18.09
C ALA A 160 -0.51 6.54 16.61
N VAL A 161 0.17 7.39 15.83
CA VAL A 161 -0.21 7.66 14.43
C VAL A 161 0.51 6.70 13.49
N VAL A 162 -0.26 5.97 12.69
CA VAL A 162 0.24 4.97 11.73
C VAL A 162 -0.11 5.35 10.29
N THR A 163 0.76 4.98 9.35
CA THR A 163 0.47 5.10 7.91
C THR A 163 -0.28 3.85 7.43
N VAL A 164 -1.53 4.05 7.01
CA VAL A 164 -2.38 3.03 6.37
C VAL A 164 -2.28 3.18 4.86
N GLY A 165 -1.93 2.10 4.17
CA GLY A 165 -1.71 2.12 2.72
C GLY A 165 -2.73 1.33 1.94
N ALA A 166 -2.91 1.74 0.68
CA ALA A 166 -3.88 1.19 -0.25
C ALA A 166 -5.28 1.00 0.36
N VAL A 167 -5.69 1.87 1.28
CA VAL A 167 -6.94 1.69 2.01
C VAL A 167 -8.12 1.99 1.08
N TYR A 168 -9.07 1.05 0.99
CA TYR A 168 -10.29 1.23 0.23
C TYR A 168 -11.08 2.46 0.70
N HIS A 169 -11.62 3.24 -0.24
CA HIS A 169 -12.27 4.50 0.07
C HIS A 169 -13.38 4.42 1.14
N GLU A 170 -14.22 3.37 1.14
CA GLU A 170 -15.23 3.21 2.21
C GLU A 170 -14.59 2.92 3.57
N ILE A 171 -13.45 2.22 3.64
CA ILE A 171 -12.70 2.04 4.89
C ILE A 171 -12.06 3.36 5.33
N ALA A 172 -11.53 4.15 4.39
CA ALA A 172 -11.03 5.49 4.70
C ALA A 172 -12.16 6.39 5.26
N ASN A 173 -13.37 6.32 4.68
CA ASN A 173 -14.57 7.01 5.18
C ASN A 173 -14.99 6.52 6.58
N ILE A 174 -14.88 5.22 6.85
CA ILE A 174 -15.10 4.65 8.18
C ILE A 174 -14.12 5.26 9.19
N CYS A 175 -12.81 5.28 8.87
CA CYS A 175 -11.79 5.90 9.72
C CYS A 175 -12.05 7.39 9.93
N MET A 176 -12.46 8.11 8.88
CA MET A 176 -12.77 9.54 8.94
C MET A 176 -14.00 9.82 9.81
N GLY A 177 -15.10 9.09 9.60
CA GLY A 177 -16.31 9.23 10.41
C GLY A 177 -16.13 8.81 11.87
N ALA A 178 -15.11 8.00 12.15
CA ALA A 178 -14.66 7.64 13.49
C ALA A 178 -13.67 8.65 14.11
N GLY A 179 -13.30 9.72 13.40
CA GLY A 179 -12.34 10.72 13.88
C GLY A 179 -10.90 10.20 14.00
N LEU A 180 -10.56 9.10 13.32
CA LEU A 180 -9.21 8.52 13.36
C LEU A 180 -8.26 9.22 12.39
N VAL A 181 -8.76 9.73 11.27
CA VAL A 181 -7.90 10.30 10.21
C VAL A 181 -7.27 11.62 10.67
N ARG A 182 -5.95 11.72 10.50
CA ARG A 182 -5.17 12.93 10.78
C ARG A 182 -5.03 13.76 9.51
N GLU A 183 -5.99 14.66 9.34
CA GLU A 183 -6.19 15.42 8.11
C GLU A 183 -5.06 16.42 7.82
N GLU A 184 -4.23 16.78 8.81
CA GLU A 184 -3.09 17.67 8.60
C GLU A 184 -1.95 17.05 7.79
N PHE A 185 -1.89 15.72 7.71
CA PHE A 185 -0.88 15.00 6.93
C PHE A 185 -1.33 14.81 5.47
N PRO A 186 -0.39 14.75 4.52
CA PRO A 186 -0.72 14.46 3.13
C PRO A 186 -1.39 13.09 2.99
N GLY A 187 -2.42 13.03 2.13
CA GLY A 187 -2.96 11.78 1.63
C GLY A 187 -4.47 11.70 1.49
N LEU A 188 -5.23 12.37 2.36
CA LEU A 188 -6.71 12.33 2.31
C LEU A 188 -7.26 13.00 1.05
N GLU A 189 -6.59 14.05 0.59
CA GLU A 189 -6.85 14.77 -0.65
C GLU A 189 -6.35 14.04 -1.91
N ALA A 190 -5.52 13.01 -1.73
CA ALA A 190 -4.75 12.40 -2.80
C ALA A 190 -5.31 11.04 -3.20
N GLU A 191 -6.51 11.03 -3.80
CA GLU A 191 -7.17 9.82 -4.28
C GLU A 191 -6.33 9.08 -5.34
N LEU A 192 -6.28 7.74 -5.26
CA LEU A 192 -5.63 6.89 -6.24
C LEU A 192 -6.61 5.90 -6.87
N ASN A 193 -6.43 5.65 -8.17
CA ASN A 193 -7.04 4.55 -8.89
C ASN A 193 -6.25 3.26 -8.65
N LYS A 194 -6.94 2.20 -8.23
CA LYS A 194 -6.43 0.83 -8.26
C LYS A 194 -6.50 0.27 -9.67
N PHE A 195 -5.35 0.03 -10.29
CA PHE A 195 -5.25 -0.70 -11.54
C PHE A 195 -4.91 -2.16 -11.29
N LEU A 196 -5.61 -3.06 -11.98
CA LEU A 196 -5.33 -4.50 -11.97
C LEU A 196 -4.95 -5.00 -13.35
N PHE A 197 -4.04 -5.98 -13.38
CA PHE A 197 -3.53 -6.60 -14.59
C PHE A 197 -3.55 -8.12 -14.40
N LYS A 198 -4.03 -8.86 -15.40
CA LYS A 198 -3.68 -10.28 -15.53
C LYS A 198 -2.29 -10.37 -16.14
N VAL A 199 -1.39 -11.13 -15.52
CA VAL A 199 0.00 -11.26 -16.00
C VAL A 199 0.04 -11.88 -17.41
N SER A 200 -0.89 -12.80 -17.71
CA SER A 200 -1.06 -13.41 -19.04
C SER A 200 -1.38 -12.40 -20.14
N ASP A 201 -2.05 -11.31 -19.79
CA ASP A 201 -2.60 -10.35 -20.74
C ASP A 201 -1.63 -9.17 -20.97
N LEU A 202 -0.48 -9.17 -20.30
CA LEU A 202 0.52 -8.12 -20.44
C LEU A 202 1.01 -8.05 -21.88
N PRO A 203 1.20 -6.85 -22.43
CA PRO A 203 1.70 -6.65 -23.80
C PRO A 203 3.19 -6.97 -23.90
N LYS A 204 3.64 -7.56 -25.02
CA LYS A 204 5.06 -7.92 -25.21
C LYS A 204 5.97 -6.72 -24.92
N THR A 205 7.05 -6.98 -24.19
CA THR A 205 8.08 -5.97 -23.90
C THR A 205 8.76 -5.58 -25.22
N LYS A 206 8.84 -4.28 -25.50
CA LYS A 206 9.57 -3.80 -26.68
C LYS A 206 11.07 -3.94 -26.47
N GLU A 207 11.82 -4.11 -27.56
CA GLU A 207 13.27 -3.96 -27.54
C GLU A 207 13.65 -2.55 -27.08
N LEU A 208 14.77 -2.47 -26.36
CA LEU A 208 15.28 -1.19 -25.91
C LEU A 208 15.95 -0.46 -27.09
N PRO A 209 15.88 0.88 -27.14
CA PRO A 209 16.72 1.69 -28.02
C PRO A 209 18.21 1.32 -27.93
N GLU A 210 18.95 1.57 -29.00
CA GLU A 210 20.40 1.33 -29.05
C GLU A 210 21.13 2.05 -27.92
N GLY A 211 22.11 1.37 -27.31
CA GLY A 211 22.90 1.89 -26.19
C GLY A 211 22.21 1.80 -24.82
N LEU A 212 21.02 1.20 -24.73
CA LEU A 212 20.32 0.93 -23.47
C LEU A 212 20.30 -0.56 -23.14
N GLN A 213 20.43 -0.89 -21.86
CA GLN A 213 20.46 -2.26 -21.36
C GLN A 213 19.52 -2.47 -20.18
N TRP A 214 19.02 -3.69 -20.03
CA TRP A 214 18.22 -4.13 -18.88
C TRP A 214 19.11 -4.49 -17.70
N GLY A 215 18.64 -4.25 -16.47
CA GLY A 215 19.26 -4.79 -15.26
C GLY A 215 18.34 -4.68 -14.05
N GLU A 216 18.92 -4.90 -12.87
CA GLU A 216 18.26 -4.67 -11.57
C GLU A 216 18.84 -3.41 -10.89
N MET A 217 18.05 -2.76 -10.02
CA MET A 217 18.52 -1.63 -9.24
C MET A 217 19.52 -2.06 -8.17
N ARG A 218 20.64 -1.34 -8.07
CA ARG A 218 21.73 -1.64 -7.14
C ARG A 218 21.79 -0.59 -6.03
N LYS A 219 22.55 -0.87 -4.98
CA LYS A 219 22.78 0.06 -3.86
C LYS A 219 23.23 1.46 -4.29
N LYS A 220 24.13 1.56 -5.27
CA LYS A 220 24.59 2.86 -5.79
C LYS A 220 23.52 3.64 -6.56
N ASP A 221 22.48 2.96 -7.03
CA ASP A 221 21.39 3.57 -7.82
C ASP A 221 20.24 4.07 -6.91
N ILE A 222 20.24 3.78 -5.60
CA ILE A 222 19.11 4.13 -4.72
C ILE A 222 18.95 5.64 -4.52
N GLN A 223 20.06 6.38 -4.51
CA GLN A 223 20.03 7.84 -4.32
C GLN A 223 19.25 8.55 -5.43
N ILE A 224 19.39 8.12 -6.69
CA ILE A 224 18.62 8.71 -7.79
C ILE A 224 17.12 8.38 -7.67
N VAL A 225 16.75 7.18 -7.21
CA VAL A 225 15.34 6.83 -6.96
C VAL A 225 14.73 7.77 -5.92
N GLN A 226 15.42 7.96 -4.79
CA GLN A 226 14.96 8.82 -3.71
C GLN A 226 14.88 10.29 -4.13
N ALA A 227 15.79 10.76 -4.99
CA ALA A 227 15.79 12.12 -5.49
C ALA A 227 14.64 12.43 -6.47
N ARG A 228 13.96 11.42 -7.02
CA ARG A 228 12.87 11.59 -8.00
C ARG A 228 11.47 11.58 -7.39
N THR A 229 11.36 11.53 -6.06
CA THR A 229 10.06 11.56 -5.38
C THR A 229 10.12 12.35 -4.06
N PRO A 230 9.09 13.15 -3.74
CA PRO A 230 8.96 13.75 -2.41
C PRO A 230 8.49 12.73 -1.36
N ILE A 231 8.03 11.55 -1.76
CA ILE A 231 7.59 10.49 -0.84
C ILE A 231 8.84 9.81 -0.28
N PRO A 232 9.10 9.88 1.04
CA PRO A 232 10.25 9.24 1.65
C PRO A 232 10.24 7.74 1.40
N ARG A 233 11.40 7.19 1.01
CA ARG A 233 11.62 5.75 0.82
C ARG A 233 12.87 5.32 1.56
N ALA A 234 12.76 4.35 2.45
CA ALA A 234 13.89 3.78 3.16
C ALA A 234 14.78 2.98 2.21
N THR A 235 16.08 3.19 2.27
CA THR A 235 17.07 2.49 1.43
C THR A 235 16.99 0.97 1.63
N ARG A 236 16.87 0.50 2.88
CA ARG A 236 16.68 -0.92 3.20
C ARG A 236 15.45 -1.51 2.53
N THR A 237 14.34 -0.78 2.52
CA THR A 237 13.11 -1.23 1.86
C THR A 237 13.36 -1.37 0.37
N LEU A 238 13.83 -0.33 -0.32
CA LEU A 238 14.09 -0.38 -1.77
C LEU A 238 15.04 -1.51 -2.16
N LEU A 239 16.08 -1.77 -1.37
CA LEU A 239 17.03 -2.87 -1.60
C LEU A 239 16.44 -4.27 -1.39
N SER A 240 15.33 -4.38 -0.67
CA SER A 240 14.63 -5.66 -0.48
C SER A 240 13.65 -6.00 -1.59
N LEU A 241 13.27 -5.00 -2.41
CA LEU A 241 12.25 -5.15 -3.44
C LEU A 241 12.85 -5.72 -4.72
N LYS A 242 12.06 -6.53 -5.44
CA LYS A 242 12.37 -6.88 -6.83
C LYS A 242 12.27 -5.63 -7.70
N SER A 243 13.21 -5.48 -8.63
CA SER A 243 13.30 -4.26 -9.44
C SER A 243 13.77 -4.57 -10.85
N VAL A 244 13.31 -3.74 -11.78
CA VAL A 244 13.80 -3.72 -13.16
C VAL A 244 14.26 -2.29 -13.43
N ARG A 245 15.41 -2.16 -14.08
CA ARG A 245 15.93 -0.90 -14.57
C ARG A 245 16.36 -0.99 -16.03
N VAL A 246 16.42 0.17 -16.65
CA VAL A 246 17.08 0.43 -17.92
C VAL A 246 18.21 1.41 -17.66
N TYR A 247 19.40 1.13 -18.19
CA TYR A 247 20.57 1.99 -18.03
C TYR A 247 21.33 2.19 -19.34
N GLU A 248 22.07 3.29 -19.42
CA GLU A 248 22.99 3.59 -20.52
C GLU A 248 24.21 2.68 -20.45
N GLU A 249 24.51 1.96 -21.54
CA GLU A 249 25.63 1.02 -21.60
C GLU A 249 26.99 1.70 -21.30
N LYS A 250 27.21 2.89 -21.85
CA LYS A 250 28.51 3.59 -21.76
C LYS A 250 28.78 4.21 -20.39
N THR A 251 27.74 4.66 -19.70
CA THR A 251 27.84 5.44 -18.45
C THR A 251 27.37 4.66 -17.23
N ASP A 252 26.67 3.53 -17.44
CA ASP A 252 25.98 2.76 -16.41
C ASP A 252 24.96 3.59 -15.60
N ARG A 253 24.47 4.69 -16.19
CA ARG A 253 23.46 5.57 -15.59
C ARG A 253 22.06 4.96 -15.75
N PRO A 254 21.30 4.75 -14.66
CA PRO A 254 19.89 4.38 -14.76
C PRO A 254 19.07 5.50 -15.41
N VAL A 255 18.24 5.15 -16.39
CA VAL A 255 17.37 6.09 -17.13
C VAL A 255 15.89 5.74 -16.98
N ALA A 256 15.56 4.52 -16.58
CA ALA A 256 14.22 4.13 -16.18
C ALA A 256 14.27 3.00 -15.17
N TRP A 257 13.28 2.90 -14.28
CA TRP A 257 13.18 1.83 -13.31
C TRP A 257 11.76 1.66 -12.79
N ALA A 258 11.51 0.51 -12.17
CA ALA A 258 10.35 0.26 -11.33
C ALA A 258 10.68 -0.84 -10.30
N PHE A 259 9.89 -0.88 -9.24
CA PHE A 259 10.01 -1.87 -8.18
C PHE A 259 8.66 -2.55 -7.96
N LEU A 260 8.71 -3.79 -7.48
CA LEU A 260 7.55 -4.51 -6.97
C LEU A 260 7.46 -4.25 -5.47
N GLY A 261 6.45 -3.50 -5.04
CA GLY A 261 6.26 -3.05 -3.66
C GLY A 261 6.04 -4.19 -2.67
N LEU A 262 6.10 -3.88 -1.38
CA LEU A 262 5.86 -4.85 -0.29
C LEU A 262 4.46 -5.46 -0.32
N ASP A 263 3.52 -4.81 -0.99
CA ASP A 263 2.14 -5.24 -1.21
C ASP A 263 1.86 -5.69 -2.65
N GLY A 264 2.92 -5.83 -3.46
CA GLY A 264 2.85 -6.29 -4.85
C GLY A 264 2.49 -5.21 -5.87
N SER A 265 2.38 -3.95 -5.44
CA SER A 265 2.11 -2.83 -6.35
C SER A 265 3.32 -2.55 -7.25
N LEU A 266 3.08 -2.09 -8.48
CA LEU A 266 4.09 -1.37 -9.25
C LEU A 266 4.39 -0.04 -8.55
N THR A 267 5.60 0.10 -8.03
CA THR A 267 5.98 1.29 -7.26
C THR A 267 7.22 1.96 -7.83
N THR A 268 7.30 3.29 -7.65
CA THR A 268 8.43 4.13 -8.08
C THR A 268 8.80 4.01 -9.56
N LEU A 269 7.82 3.72 -10.42
CA LEU A 269 8.01 3.74 -11.88
C LEU A 269 8.48 5.13 -12.32
N HIS A 270 9.63 5.18 -13.00
CA HIS A 270 10.19 6.43 -13.51
C HIS A 270 10.86 6.22 -14.85
N VAL A 271 10.85 7.27 -15.67
CA VAL A 271 11.66 7.42 -16.88
C VAL A 271 12.20 8.84 -16.88
N GLU A 272 13.52 8.99 -17.01
CA GLU A 272 14.18 10.28 -17.16
C GLU A 272 13.64 11.03 -18.38
N ALA A 273 13.58 12.35 -18.31
CA ALA A 273 12.77 13.18 -19.21
C ALA A 273 13.15 12.99 -20.69
N GLU A 274 14.45 12.87 -20.97
CA GLU A 274 15.03 12.67 -22.30
C GLU A 274 14.73 11.30 -22.93
N TYR A 275 14.26 10.33 -22.13
CA TYR A 275 13.88 8.98 -22.58
C TYR A 275 12.36 8.74 -22.63
N ARG A 276 11.55 9.76 -22.33
CA ARG A 276 10.08 9.63 -22.34
C ARG A 276 9.51 9.55 -23.76
N GLY A 277 8.28 9.05 -23.87
CA GLY A 277 7.59 8.88 -25.16
C GLY A 277 8.05 7.67 -25.99
N GLN A 278 9.10 6.96 -25.59
CA GLN A 278 9.65 5.81 -26.32
C GLN A 278 9.03 4.46 -25.91
N GLY A 279 8.03 4.47 -25.02
CA GLY A 279 7.40 3.25 -24.50
C GLY A 279 8.19 2.50 -23.42
N ILE A 280 9.32 3.04 -22.96
CA ILE A 280 10.20 2.40 -21.95
C ILE A 280 9.44 2.11 -20.65
N ALA A 281 8.63 3.04 -20.15
CA ALA A 281 7.83 2.85 -18.92
C ALA A 281 6.96 1.59 -18.97
N LYS A 282 6.26 1.39 -20.09
CA LYS A 282 5.43 0.22 -20.36
C LYS A 282 6.28 -1.06 -20.38
N SER A 283 7.41 -1.03 -21.07
CA SER A 283 8.32 -2.18 -21.18
C SER A 283 8.91 -2.57 -19.82
N VAL A 284 9.33 -1.60 -19.00
CA VAL A 284 9.83 -1.79 -17.64
C VAL A 284 8.77 -2.44 -16.76
N ALA A 285 7.56 -1.88 -16.72
CA ALA A 285 6.47 -2.42 -15.91
C ALA A 285 6.05 -3.83 -16.36
N ALA A 286 5.93 -4.07 -17.66
CA ALA A 286 5.58 -5.38 -18.20
C ALA A 286 6.66 -6.43 -17.91
N LYS A 287 7.96 -6.07 -18.01
CA LYS A 287 9.07 -6.96 -17.66
C LYS A 287 9.08 -7.29 -16.16
N LEU A 288 8.97 -6.28 -15.30
CA LEU A 288 8.91 -6.46 -13.84
C LEU A 288 7.80 -7.47 -13.45
N PHE A 289 6.58 -7.28 -13.97
CA PHE A 289 5.48 -8.18 -13.67
C PHE A 289 5.67 -9.57 -14.23
N ARG A 290 6.23 -9.74 -15.44
CA ARG A 290 6.50 -11.07 -15.99
C ARG A 290 7.55 -11.85 -15.22
N GLU A 291 8.58 -11.18 -14.73
CA GLU A 291 9.71 -11.84 -14.07
C GLU A 291 9.45 -12.13 -12.61
N HIS A 292 8.63 -11.31 -11.95
CA HIS A 292 8.52 -11.36 -10.49
C HIS A 292 7.12 -11.53 -9.94
N ALA A 293 6.05 -11.26 -10.70
CA ALA A 293 4.68 -11.47 -10.22
C ALA A 293 4.08 -12.87 -10.47
N PRO A 294 4.57 -13.73 -11.41
CA PRO A 294 3.94 -15.04 -11.60
C PRO A 294 3.99 -15.87 -10.32
N GLY A 295 2.87 -16.46 -9.93
CA GLY A 295 2.77 -17.31 -8.75
C GLY A 295 2.62 -16.57 -7.40
N LEU A 296 2.80 -15.25 -7.35
CA LEU A 296 2.67 -14.50 -6.09
C LEU A 296 1.21 -14.28 -5.68
N VAL A 297 0.37 -13.89 -6.62
CA VAL A 297 -1.07 -13.72 -6.40
C VAL A 297 -1.80 -14.45 -7.50
N VAL A 298 -2.26 -15.67 -7.20
CA VAL A 298 -2.99 -16.51 -8.15
C VAL A 298 -4.37 -16.78 -7.56
N ASP A 299 -5.42 -16.52 -8.32
CA ASP A 299 -6.79 -16.79 -7.90
C ASP A 299 -7.16 -18.29 -7.99
N MET A 300 -8.42 -18.62 -7.70
CA MET A 300 -8.91 -20.00 -7.73
C MET A 300 -9.00 -20.58 -9.15
N GLU A 301 -9.01 -19.72 -10.17
CA GLU A 301 -9.08 -20.10 -11.59
C GLU A 301 -7.68 -20.22 -12.21
N GLY A 302 -6.63 -19.91 -11.46
CA GLY A 302 -5.25 -19.97 -11.92
C GLY A 302 -4.77 -18.67 -12.60
N ASN A 303 -5.55 -17.58 -12.57
CA ASN A 303 -5.08 -16.31 -13.11
C ASN A 303 -4.07 -15.68 -12.14
N ALA A 304 -2.88 -15.34 -12.65
CA ALA A 304 -1.91 -14.53 -11.92
C ALA A 304 -2.23 -13.03 -12.07
N TRP A 305 -2.31 -12.33 -10.94
CA TRP A 305 -2.68 -10.92 -10.87
C TRP A 305 -1.49 -10.04 -10.45
N SER A 306 -1.44 -8.85 -11.03
CA SER A 306 -0.57 -7.74 -10.62
C SER A 306 -1.39 -6.46 -10.46
N HIS A 307 -0.85 -5.45 -9.79
CA HIS A 307 -1.56 -4.18 -9.60
C HIS A 307 -0.64 -2.96 -9.56
N ALA A 308 -1.24 -1.78 -9.68
CA ALA A 308 -0.60 -0.49 -9.53
C ALA A 308 -1.58 0.51 -8.90
N ASP A 309 -1.04 1.42 -8.10
CA ASP A 309 -1.79 2.45 -7.40
C ASP A 309 -1.40 3.81 -7.99
N VAL A 310 -2.32 4.47 -8.68
CA VAL A 310 -2.01 5.67 -9.48
C VAL A 310 -2.88 6.84 -9.05
N TYR A 311 -2.25 7.95 -8.65
CA TYR A 311 -2.96 9.20 -8.34
C TYR A 311 -3.91 9.60 -9.45
N VAL A 312 -5.14 9.93 -9.06
CA VAL A 312 -6.17 10.41 -9.97
C VAL A 312 -5.72 11.70 -10.61
N GLY A 313 -5.84 11.79 -11.94
CA GLY A 313 -5.36 12.94 -12.71
C GLY A 313 -3.89 12.85 -13.14
N ASN A 314 -3.14 11.81 -12.72
CA ASN A 314 -1.83 11.51 -13.29
C ASN A 314 -1.98 10.85 -14.67
N VAL A 315 -2.33 11.64 -15.68
CA VAL A 315 -2.65 11.19 -17.04
C VAL A 315 -1.57 10.29 -17.63
N GLN A 316 -0.29 10.58 -17.37
CA GLN A 316 0.84 9.79 -17.88
C GLN A 316 0.87 8.39 -17.29
N SER A 317 0.79 8.27 -15.96
CA SER A 317 0.87 6.97 -15.28
C SER A 317 -0.39 6.13 -15.53
N GLU A 318 -1.55 6.77 -15.57
CA GLU A 318 -2.77 6.07 -15.92
C GLU A 318 -2.76 5.60 -17.38
N ALA A 319 -2.21 6.39 -18.31
CA ALA A 319 -2.03 5.96 -19.71
C ALA A 319 -1.10 4.75 -19.82
N VAL A 320 0.00 4.72 -19.05
CA VAL A 320 0.87 3.54 -18.96
C VAL A 320 0.07 2.33 -18.46
N CYS A 321 -0.68 2.46 -17.38
CA CYS A 321 -1.49 1.36 -16.84
C CYS A 321 -2.54 0.87 -17.83
N ARG A 322 -3.29 1.76 -18.49
CA ARG A 322 -4.24 1.36 -19.55
C ARG A 322 -3.53 0.66 -20.71
N SER A 323 -2.34 1.12 -21.10
CA SER A 323 -1.56 0.49 -22.17
C SER A 323 -1.03 -0.91 -21.81
N LEU A 324 -0.93 -1.24 -20.52
CA LEU A 324 -0.61 -2.57 -19.99
C LEU A 324 -1.84 -3.50 -19.93
N GLY A 325 -3.02 -3.02 -20.38
CA GLY A 325 -4.29 -3.75 -20.27
C GLY A 325 -5.01 -3.53 -18.95
N GLY A 326 -4.48 -2.66 -18.08
CA GLY A 326 -5.07 -2.40 -16.77
C GLY A 326 -6.33 -1.57 -16.83
N LYS A 327 -7.23 -1.82 -15.88
CA LYS A 327 -8.47 -1.05 -15.69
C LYS A 327 -8.48 -0.42 -14.30
N PRO A 328 -8.87 0.86 -14.16
CA PRO A 328 -9.10 1.45 -12.85
C PRO A 328 -10.40 0.85 -12.28
N LEU A 329 -10.30 0.06 -11.21
CA LEU A 329 -11.47 -0.66 -10.68
C LEU A 329 -12.07 0.01 -9.44
N TRP A 330 -11.24 0.52 -8.54
CA TRP A 330 -11.71 1.20 -7.34
C TRP A 330 -10.75 2.29 -6.86
N LYS A 331 -11.22 3.06 -5.88
CA LYS A 331 -10.49 4.16 -5.26
C LYS A 331 -9.88 3.73 -3.94
N ILE A 332 -8.64 4.17 -3.73
CA ILE A 332 -7.87 3.93 -2.51
C ILE A 332 -7.14 5.20 -2.09
N PHE A 333 -6.66 5.18 -0.84
CA PHE A 333 -5.87 6.26 -0.26
C PHE A 333 -4.64 5.73 0.48
N TRP A 334 -3.70 6.63 0.74
CA TRP A 334 -2.70 6.47 1.79
C TRP A 334 -2.99 7.52 2.85
N VAL A 335 -3.39 7.12 4.05
CA VAL A 335 -3.80 8.05 5.11
C VAL A 335 -3.03 7.81 6.39
N ARG A 336 -2.96 8.83 7.24
CA ARG A 336 -2.46 8.71 8.61
C ARG A 336 -3.67 8.60 9.52
N ILE A 337 -3.72 7.56 10.34
CA ILE A 337 -4.73 7.42 11.38
C ILE A 337 -4.10 7.45 12.76
N ASP A 338 -4.80 8.05 13.72
CA ASP A 338 -4.45 8.05 15.12
C ASP A 338 -5.14 6.87 15.81
N LEU A 339 -4.36 5.91 16.29
CA LEU A 339 -4.92 4.73 16.97
C LEU A 339 -5.30 5.01 18.42
N ALA A 340 -4.83 6.11 19.03
CA ALA A 340 -5.22 6.45 20.39
C ALA A 340 -6.72 6.79 20.47
N THR A 341 -7.30 7.33 19.40
CA THR A 341 -8.75 7.61 19.32
C THR A 341 -9.57 6.35 19.04
N ALA A 342 -8.95 5.26 18.59
CA ALA A 342 -9.62 3.98 18.34
C ALA A 342 -10.02 3.24 19.63
N GLU A 343 -9.38 3.54 20.78
CA GLU A 343 -9.75 2.97 22.08
C GLU A 343 -11.19 3.31 22.49
N GLY A 344 -11.71 4.46 22.02
CA GLY A 344 -13.09 4.90 22.25
C GLY A 344 -14.16 4.23 21.38
N LEU A 345 -13.77 3.45 20.35
CA LEU A 345 -14.72 2.81 19.42
C LEU A 345 -15.49 1.62 20.03
N GLY A 346 -15.14 1.21 21.26
CA GLY A 346 -15.79 0.14 22.01
C GLY A 346 -16.96 0.56 22.91
N GLY A 347 -17.37 1.84 22.89
CA GLY A 347 -18.36 2.38 23.84
C GLY A 347 -19.44 3.22 23.20
N THR A 348 -20.44 2.57 22.61
CA THR A 348 -21.84 3.02 22.61
C THR A 348 -22.73 1.77 22.52
N GLU A 349 -23.21 1.32 23.67
CA GLU A 349 -24.50 0.61 23.74
C GLU A 349 -25.64 1.58 23.45
#